data_AF-A0A2S5NSD0-F1
#
_entry.id   AF-A0A2S5NSD0-F1
#
_cell.length_a   1.000
_cell.length_b   1.000
_cell.length_c   1.000
_cell.angle_alpha   90.00
_cell.angle_beta   90.00
_cell.angle_gamma   90.00
#
_symmetry.space_group_name_H-M   'P 1'
#
loop_
_entity.id
_entity.type
_entity.pdbx_description
1 polymer ?
#
loop_
_entity_poly.entity_id
_entity_poly.type
_entity_poly.pdbx_seq_one_letter_code
_entity_poly.pdbx_strand_id
1 'polypeptide(L)' 'MNGWTTERRQRQAQLIKQWQPWQHSTGARTLEGKAIASRNAFKGGFRQQLKELSQLLRAQKQAIDEIG' A
#
# COMPACT_ATOMS: atom_id res chain seq x y z
N MET A 1 7.29 23.99 4.46
CA MET A 1 6.32 24.14 3.35
C MET A 1 6.81 23.26 2.20
N ASN A 2 6.10 22.16 1.92
CA ASN A 2 6.48 21.24 0.84
C ASN A 2 6.50 22.03 -0.47
N GLY A 3 7.54 21.91 -1.31
CA GLY A 3 7.84 22.77 -2.48
C GLY A 3 6.81 22.82 -3.62
N TRP A 4 5.53 22.63 -3.32
CA TRP A 4 4.35 22.69 -4.17
C TRP A 4 3.55 23.95 -3.92
N THR A 5 4.07 25.08 -4.42
CA THR A 5 3.31 26.34 -4.54
C THR A 5 2.15 26.18 -5.55
N THR A 6 1.18 27.09 -5.48
CA THR A 6 0.02 27.09 -6.38
C THR A 6 0.44 27.21 -7.84
N GLU A 7 1.36 28.12 -8.15
CA GLU A 7 1.92 28.33 -9.49
C GLU A 7 2.57 27.06 -10.04
N ARG A 8 3.33 26.33 -9.21
CA ARG A 8 3.95 25.07 -9.61
C ARG A 8 2.92 23.99 -9.93
N ARG A 9 1.84 23.90 -9.15
CA ARG A 9 0.73 22.96 -9.43
C ARG A 9 0.04 23.30 -10.75
N GLN A 10 -0.20 24.58 -11.02
CA GLN A 10 -0.81 25.03 -12.27
C GLN A 10 0.07 24.73 -13.48
N ARG A 11 1.38 25.03 -13.40
CA ARG A 11 2.35 24.70 -14.44
C ARG A 11 2.40 23.20 -14.73
N GLN A 12 2.44 22.37 -13.68
CA GLN A 12 2.43 20.92 -13.86
C GLN A 12 1.11 20.40 -14.44
N ALA A 13 -0.03 20.99 -14.05
CA ALA A 13 -1.32 20.64 -14.63
C ALA A 13 -1.37 20.92 -16.13
N GLN A 14 -0.80 22.05 -16.59
CA GLN A 14 -0.70 22.37 -18.02
C GLN A 14 0.17 21.36 -18.78
N LEU A 15 1.34 21.00 -18.24
CA LEU A 15 2.23 20.01 -18.84
C LEU A 15 1.58 18.62 -18.93
N ILE A 16 0.91 18.17 -17.85
CA ILE A 16 0.16 16.91 -17.84
C ILE A 16 -0.97 16.91 -18.89
N LYS A 17 -1.66 18.04 -19.08
CA LYS A 17 -2.68 18.21 -20.15
C LYS A 17 -2.09 18.17 -21.55
N GLN A 18 -0.85 18.62 -21.72
CA GLN A 18 -0.15 18.57 -23.00
C GLN A 18 0.32 17.15 -23.33
N TRP A 19 0.91 16.45 -22.34
CA TRP A 19 1.46 15.10 -22.54
C TRP A 19 0.42 13.99 -22.53
N GLN A 20 -0.75 14.24 -21.92
CA GLN A 20 -1.89 13.31 -21.87
C GLN A 20 -1.50 11.86 -21.56
N PRO A 21 -0.67 11.59 -20.54
CA PRO A 21 -0.07 10.26 -20.32
C PRO A 21 -1.11 9.15 -20.10
N TRP A 22 -2.34 9.51 -19.70
CA TRP A 22 -3.45 8.56 -19.58
C TRP A 22 -3.86 7.92 -20.91
N GLN A 23 -3.63 8.58 -22.06
CA GLN A 23 -3.92 8.01 -23.38
C GLN A 23 -3.07 6.78 -23.69
N HIS A 24 -1.87 6.71 -23.11
CA HIS A 24 -0.96 5.57 -23.24
C HIS A 24 -1.06 4.59 -22.07
N SER A 25 -1.93 4.85 -21.09
CA SER A 25 -2.11 3.96 -19.94
C SER A 25 -2.85 2.71 -20.36
N THR A 26 -2.14 1.58 -20.39
CA THR A 26 -2.69 0.26 -20.71
C THR A 26 -2.83 -0.54 -19.42
N GLY A 27 -3.70 -0.07 -18.52
CA GLY A 27 -3.97 -0.74 -17.25
C GLY A 27 -4.18 -2.25 -17.41
N ALA A 28 -4.07 -3.02 -16.32
CA ALA A 28 -3.98 -4.49 -16.37
C ALA A 28 -4.95 -5.17 -17.38
N ARG A 29 -4.39 -5.67 -18.49
CA ARG A 29 -5.14 -6.30 -19.59
C ARG A 29 -5.31 -7.82 -19.42
N THR A 30 -4.39 -8.46 -18.71
CA THR A 30 -4.40 -9.91 -18.46
C THR A 30 -5.13 -10.25 -17.17
N LEU A 31 -5.61 -11.48 -17.05
CA LEU A 31 -6.22 -11.99 -15.81
C LEU A 31 -5.24 -11.91 -14.63
N GLU A 32 -3.99 -12.31 -14.86
CA GLU A 32 -2.90 -12.20 -13.89
C GLU A 32 -2.66 -10.74 -13.46
N GLY A 33 -2.59 -9.82 -14.42
CA GLY A 33 -2.40 -8.40 -14.13
C GLY A 33 -3.56 -7.83 -13.30
N LYS A 34 -4.80 -8.24 -13.60
CA LYS A 34 -5.99 -7.82 -12.83
C LYS A 34 -5.96 -8.38 -11.41
N ALA A 35 -5.54 -9.63 -11.24
CA ALA A 35 -5.36 -10.24 -9.93
C ALA A 35 -4.34 -9.47 -9.09
N ILE A 36 -3.20 -9.09 -9.66
CA ILE A 36 -2.20 -8.25 -9.00
C ILE A 36 -2.79 -6.87 -8.65
N ALA A 37 -3.40 -6.18 -9.62
CA ALA A 37 -3.95 -4.84 -9.43
C ALA A 37 -5.05 -4.79 -8.35
N SER A 38 -5.86 -5.84 -8.23
CA SER A 38 -6.90 -5.95 -7.19
C SER A 38 -6.34 -5.89 -5.76
N ARG A 39 -5.09 -6.34 -5.58
CA ARG A 39 -4.41 -6.34 -4.28
C ARG A 39 -3.85 -4.98 -3.90
N ASN A 40 -3.73 -4.04 -4.84
CA ASN A 40 -3.15 -2.72 -4.58
C ASN A 40 -3.97 -1.87 -3.59
N ALA A 41 -5.27 -2.15 -3.45
CA ALA A 41 -6.14 -1.51 -2.45
C ALA A 41 -5.76 -1.91 -1.02
N PHE A 42 -5.23 -3.11 -0.82
CA PHE A 42 -4.77 -3.58 0.47
C PHE A 42 -3.42 -2.93 0.80
N LYS A 43 -3.40 -2.04 1.81
CA LYS A 43 -2.20 -1.33 2.27
C LYS A 43 -1.56 -1.97 3.51
N GLY A 44 -1.90 -3.22 3.79
CA GLY A 44 -1.64 -3.83 5.09
C GLY A 44 -2.73 -3.47 6.10
N GLY A 45 -2.45 -3.75 7.38
CA GLY A 45 -3.38 -3.50 8.49
C GLY A 45 -3.25 -4.57 9.58
N PHE A 46 -2.95 -5.80 9.18
CA PHE A 46 -2.78 -6.92 10.11
C PHE A 46 -1.44 -6.91 10.85
N ARG A 47 -0.48 -6.06 10.48
CA ARG A 47 0.87 -6.08 11.10
C ARG A 47 0.81 -5.89 12.62
N GLN A 48 -0.04 -4.97 13.09
CA GLN A 48 -0.16 -4.70 14.51
C GLN A 48 -0.86 -5.86 15.24
N GLN A 49 -1.96 -6.38 14.68
CA GLN A 49 -2.68 -7.53 15.21
C GLN A 49 -1.82 -8.80 15.25
N LEU A 50 -1.01 -9.04 14.20
CA LEU A 50 -0.07 -10.16 14.15
C LEU A 50 1.06 -10.01 15.17
N LYS A 51 1.50 -8.78 15.43
CA LYS A 51 2.49 -8.50 16.48
C LYS A 51 1.93 -8.82 17.86
N GLU A 52 0.70 -8.39 18.14
CA GLU A 52 -0.02 -8.68 19.39
C GLU A 52 -0.23 -10.19 19.56
N LEU A 53 -0.73 -10.87 18.53
CA LEU A 53 -0.90 -12.32 18.52
C LEU A 53 0.43 -13.04 18.79
N SER A 54 1.52 -12.59 18.16
CA SER A 54 2.85 -13.18 18.36
C SER A 54 3.34 -13.02 19.80
N GLN A 55 3.02 -11.91 20.47
CA GLN A 55 3.35 -11.70 21.88
C GLN A 55 2.54 -12.63 22.79
N LEU A 56 1.23 -12.76 22.53
CA LEU A 56 0.36 -13.66 23.29
C LEU A 56 0.80 -15.13 23.18
N LEU A 57 1.13 -15.59 21.97
CA LEU A 57 1.61 -16.96 21.74
C LEU A 57 2.95 -17.23 22.45
N ARG A 58 3.84 -16.23 22.52
CA ARG A 58 5.09 -16.36 23.28
C ARG A 58 4.85 -16.48 24.77
N ALA A 59 3.96 -15.65 25.32
CA ALA A 59 3.59 -15.71 26.73
C ALA A 59 2.93 -17.05 27.09
N GLN A 60 2.02 -17.53 26.23
CA GLN A 60 1.40 -18.85 26.40
C GLN A 60 2.46 -19.96 26.43
N LYS A 61 3.40 -19.95 25.48
CA LYS A 61 4.46 -20.96 25.44
C LYS A 61 5.28 -20.96 26.74
N GLN A 62 5.69 -19.79 27.22
CA GLN A 62 6.44 -19.67 28.47
C GLN A 62 5.66 -20.25 29.65
N ALA A 63 4.38 -19.93 29.76
CA ALA A 63 3.53 -20.47 30.83
C ALA A 63 3.39 -22.00 30.76
N ILE A 64 3.32 -22.58 29.57
CA ILE A 64 3.30 -24.04 29.39
C ILE A 64 4.63 -24.65 29.82
N ASP A 65 5.76 -24.05 29.41
CA ASP A 65 7.10 -24.51 29.77
C ASP A 65 7.37 -24.39 31.29
N GLU A 66 6.69 -23.50 32.01
CA GLU A 66 6.79 -23.36 33.47
C GLU A 66 5.93 -24.36 34.26
N ILE A 67 4.89 -24.93 33.64
CA ILE A 67 3.97 -25.88 34.27
C ILE A 67 4.41 -27.34 34.03
N GLY A 68 5.11 -27.59 32.93
CA GLY A 68 5.68 -28.91 32.58
C GLY A 68 7.02 -29.17 33.25
#